data_AF-X1QGQ4-F1
#
_entry.id   AF-X1QGQ4-F1
#
_cell.length_a   1.000
_cell.length_b   1.000
_cell.length_c   1.000
_cell.angle_alpha   90.00
_cell.angle_beta   90.00
_cell.angle_gamma   90.00
#
_symmetry.space_group_name_H-M   'P 1'
#
loop_
_entity.id
_entity.type
_entity.pdbx_description
1 polymer ?
#
loop_
_entity_poly.entity_id
_entity_poly.type
_entity_poly.pdbx_seq_one_letter_code
_entity_poly.pdbx_strand_id
1 'polypeptide(L)'
;MVYQVKQGEVTNEQWEEMKKITQDYVCTQCGGELTIHTNAEKGTLEAGCLNREHHGYVERATYTQALRRGEEIHPAIRDRIERKMMPREELGRAMNSGRR
;
A
#
# COMPACT_ATOMS: atom_id res chain seq x y z
N MET A 1 7.67 10.73 3.62
CA MET A 1 7.33 11.68 2.53
C MET A 1 6.10 11.15 1.82
N VAL A 2 5.10 11.99 1.53
CA VAL A 2 3.85 11.64 0.83
C VAL A 2 3.82 12.49 -0.44
N TYR A 3 3.33 11.95 -1.56
CA TYR A 3 3.20 12.72 -2.78
C TYR A 3 1.93 13.57 -2.70
N GLN A 4 2.04 14.89 -2.84
CA GLN A 4 0.94 15.83 -2.67
C GLN A 4 0.91 16.88 -3.79
N VAL A 5 -0.30 17.17 -4.29
CA VAL A 5 -0.53 18.16 -5.35
C VAL A 5 -1.73 19.02 -4.97
N LYS A 6 -1.71 20.33 -5.25
CA LYS A 6 -2.88 21.19 -5.00
C LYS A 6 -4.04 20.77 -5.90
N GLN A 7 -5.24 20.67 -5.33
CA GLN A 7 -6.40 20.12 -6.01
C GLN A 7 -6.80 20.92 -7.26
N GLY A 8 -6.62 22.24 -7.23
CA GLY A 8 -6.90 23.12 -8.38
C GLY A 8 -5.81 23.16 -9.45
N GLU A 9 -4.66 22.51 -9.22
CA GLU A 9 -3.50 22.53 -10.11
C GLU A 9 -3.12 21.12 -10.59
N VAL A 10 -3.96 20.11 -10.32
CA VAL A 10 -3.70 18.73 -10.74
C VAL A 10 -3.73 18.64 -12.26
N THR A 11 -2.60 18.23 -12.83
CA THR A 11 -2.50 17.87 -14.25
C THR A 11 -2.78 16.38 -14.44
N ASN A 12 -3.07 15.98 -15.69
CA ASN A 12 -3.19 14.57 -16.04
C ASN A 12 -1.92 13.77 -15.73
N GLU A 13 -0.74 14.35 -15.94
CA GLU A 13 0.55 13.69 -15.64
C GLU A 13 0.70 13.41 -14.14
N GLN A 14 0.37 14.41 -13.29
CA GLN A 14 0.39 14.24 -11.84
C GLN A 14 -0.64 13.22 -11.36
N TRP A 15 -1.81 13.19 -12.00
CA TRP A 15 -2.85 12.21 -11.70
C TRP A 15 -2.42 10.78 -12.04
N GLU A 16 -1.80 10.57 -13.22
CA GLU A 16 -1.26 9.27 -13.61
C GLU A 16 -0.08 8.85 -12.72
N GLU A 17 0.76 9.80 -12.29
CA GLU A 17 1.82 9.53 -11.33
C GLU A 17 1.26 9.07 -9.97
N MET A 18 0.24 9.75 -9.45
CA MET A 18 -0.45 9.33 -8.22
C MET A 18 -1.06 7.93 -8.35
N LYS A 19 -1.71 7.63 -9.49
CA LYS A 19 -2.23 6.28 -9.74
C LYS A 19 -1.12 5.24 -9.73
N LYS A 20 -0.02 5.49 -10.43
CA LYS A 20 1.14 4.60 -10.48
C LYS A 20 1.70 4.34 -9.08
N ILE A 21 1.83 5.39 -8.26
CA ILE A 21 2.26 5.27 -6.86
C ILE A 21 1.32 4.33 -6.10
N THR A 22 0.00 4.52 -6.20
CA THR A 22 -0.97 3.67 -5.49
C THR A 22 -1.00 2.22 -5.97
N GLN A 23 -0.60 1.96 -7.21
CA GLN A 23 -0.59 0.63 -7.81
C GLN A 23 0.66 -0.17 -7.44
N ASP A 24 1.83 0.49 -7.53
CA ASP A 24 3.14 -0.15 -7.44
C ASP A 24 3.74 -0.12 -6.03
N TYR A 25 3.27 0.78 -5.16
CA TYR A 25 3.84 1.00 -3.84
C TYR A 25 2.86 0.67 -2.71
N VAL A 26 3.42 0.35 -1.54
CA VAL A 26 2.70 0.12 -0.28
C VAL A 26 3.29 0.99 0.82
N CYS A 27 2.51 1.22 1.87
CA CYS A 27 2.98 1.93 3.05
C CYS A 27 4.16 1.18 3.69
N THR A 28 5.27 1.88 3.91
CA THR A 28 6.47 1.30 4.53
C THR A 28 6.24 0.90 6.00
N GLN A 29 5.32 1.56 6.69
CA GLN A 29 5.09 1.35 8.12
C GLN A 29 4.09 0.21 8.40
N CYS A 30 2.96 0.17 7.68
CA CYS A 30 1.91 -0.83 7.93
C CYS A 30 1.66 -1.81 6.77
N GLY A 31 2.33 -1.64 5.63
CA GLY A 31 2.13 -2.48 4.45
C GLY A 31 0.78 -2.30 3.79
N GLY A 32 0.07 -1.23 4.19
CA GLY A 32 -1.18 -0.78 3.61
C GLY A 32 -1.06 -0.50 2.13
N GLU A 33 -2.11 -0.81 1.38
CA GLU A 33 -2.28 -0.24 0.05
C GLU A 33 -2.42 1.28 0.19
N LEU A 34 -1.77 2.00 -0.72
CA LEU A 34 -1.87 3.45 -0.77
C LEU A 34 -3.13 3.84 -1.54
N THR A 35 -3.68 5.00 -1.19
CA THR A 35 -4.88 5.55 -1.81
C THR A 35 -4.66 7.02 -2.13
N ILE A 36 -5.31 7.51 -3.17
CA ILE A 36 -5.41 8.95 -3.43
C ILE A 36 -6.55 9.49 -2.58
N HIS A 37 -6.27 10.41 -1.67
CA HIS A 37 -7.28 11.07 -0.86
C HIS A 37 -7.09 12.59 -0.85
N THR A 38 -8.18 13.31 -0.56
CA THR A 38 -8.15 14.77 -0.46
C THR A 38 -7.83 15.19 0.98
N ASN A 39 -6.84 16.06 1.13
CA ASN A 39 -6.56 16.76 2.37
C ASN A 39 -7.30 18.11 2.37
N ALA A 40 -8.47 18.12 3.02
CA ALA A 40 -9.31 19.32 3.09
C ALA A 40 -8.65 20.49 3.82
N GLU A 41 -7.72 20.24 4.75
CA GLU A 41 -7.04 21.29 5.51
C GLU A 41 -6.02 22.06 4.66
N LYS A 42 -5.42 21.37 3.67
CA LYS A 42 -4.40 21.94 2.77
C LYS A 42 -4.91 22.20 1.35
N GLY A 43 -6.10 21.72 1.00
CA GLY A 43 -6.63 21.77 -0.36
C GLY A 43 -5.79 20.97 -1.36
N THR A 44 -5.17 19.87 -0.91
CA THR A 44 -4.28 19.04 -1.73
C THR A 44 -4.84 17.63 -1.91
N LEU A 45 -4.57 17.02 -3.06
CA LEU A 45 -4.69 15.58 -3.27
C LEU A 45 -3.38 14.93 -2.83
N GLU A 46 -3.46 13.89 -2.02
CA GLU A 46 -2.32 13.16 -1.48
C GLU A 46 -2.42 11.68 -1.88
N ALA A 47 -1.35 11.11 -2.42
CA ALA A 47 -1.20 9.68 -2.66
C ALA A 47 -0.42 9.07 -1.50
N GLY A 48 -1.12 8.39 -0.59
CA GLY A 48 -0.54 7.96 0.69
C GLY A 48 -1.35 6.88 1.40
N CYS A 49 -0.89 6.49 2.58
CA CYS A 49 -1.64 5.56 3.42
C CYS A 49 -2.90 6.25 3.97
N LEU A 50 -3.99 5.51 4.16
CA LEU A 50 -5.20 6.02 4.82
C LEU A 50 -4.93 6.53 6.24
N ASN A 51 -3.93 5.99 6.92
CA ASN A 51 -3.47 6.56 8.18
C ASN A 51 -2.57 7.78 7.90
N ARG A 52 -3.03 8.96 8.33
CA ARG A 52 -2.31 10.24 8.17
C ARG A 52 -1.00 10.32 8.95
N GLU A 53 -0.84 9.50 9.99
CA GLU A 53 0.41 9.39 10.74
C GLU A 53 1.47 8.57 9.99
N HIS A 54 1.05 7.81 8.97
CA HIS A 54 1.97 6.99 8.22
C HIS A 54 2.69 7.78 7.14
N HIS A 55 4.02 7.67 7.14
CA HIS A 55 4.87 8.39 6.22
C HIS A 55 5.74 7.44 5.41
N GLY A 56 5.79 7.69 4.11
CA GLY A 56 6.63 6.95 3.18
C GLY A 56 5.95 5.72 2.61
N TYR A 57 6.49 5.30 1.48
CA TYR A 57 6.04 4.16 0.72
C TYR A 57 7.25 3.43 0.11
N VAL A 58 7.06 2.15 -0.20
CA VAL A 58 8.08 1.27 -0.73
C VAL A 58 7.48 0.43 -1.85
N GLU A 59 8.27 0.13 -2.87
CA GLU A 59 7.83 -0.68 -4.00
C GLU A 59 7.40 -2.07 -3.52
N ARG A 60 6.23 -2.51 -3.99
CA ARG A 60 5.69 -3.85 -3.71
C ARG A 60 6.63 -4.96 -4.17
N ALA A 61 7.33 -4.74 -5.27
CA ALA A 61 8.32 -5.68 -5.81
C ALA A 61 9.51 -5.84 -4.85
N THR A 62 10.07 -4.74 -4.35
CA THR A 62 11.14 -4.73 -3.34
C THR A 62 10.71 -5.47 -2.08
N TYR A 63 9.45 -5.31 -1.68
CA TYR A 63 8.88 -6.02 -0.54
C TYR A 63 8.81 -7.54 -0.73
N THR A 64 8.38 -7.98 -1.92
CA THR A 64 8.34 -9.40 -2.28
C THR A 64 9.74 -10.00 -2.35
N GLN A 65 10.72 -9.21 -2.80
CA GLN A 65 12.13 -9.62 -2.85
C GLN A 65 12.75 -9.70 -1.45
N ALA A 66 12.50 -8.74 -0.57
CA ALA A 66 12.97 -8.76 0.83
C ALA A 66 12.43 -9.99 1.57
N LEU A 67 11.17 -10.35 1.33
CA LEU A 67 10.57 -11.56 1.90
C LEU A 67 11.27 -12.84 1.43
N ARG A 68 11.58 -12.93 0.12
CA ARG A 68 12.34 -14.07 -0.43
C ARG A 68 13.77 -14.15 0.10
N ARG A 69 14.35 -13.03 0.54
CA ARG A 69 15.71 -12.96 1.12
C ARG A 69 15.74 -13.25 2.62
N GLY A 70 14.57 -13.37 3.28
CA GLY A 70 14.49 -13.60 4.72
C GLY A 70 14.81 -12.36 5.56
N GLU A 71 14.68 -11.16 4.99
CA GLU A 71 14.91 -9.92 5.74
C GLU A 71 13.75 -9.64 6.72
N GLU A 72 14.07 -8.96 7.82
CA GLU A 72 13.12 -8.68 8.89
C GLU A 72 12.10 -7.64 8.42
N ILE A 73 10.95 -8.17 8.00
CA ILE A 73 9.82 -7.42 7.47
C ILE A 73 8.82 -7.17 8.60
N HIS A 74 8.26 -5.96 8.64
CA HIS A 74 7.23 -5.62 9.61
C HIS A 74 6.05 -6.62 9.54
N PRO A 75 5.61 -7.21 10.67
CA PRO A 75 4.74 -8.38 10.69
C PRO A 75 3.37 -8.18 10.02
N ALA A 76 2.80 -6.97 10.11
CA ALA A 76 1.55 -6.61 9.42
C ALA A 76 1.65 -6.69 7.88
N ILE A 77 2.87 -6.57 7.35
CA ILE A 77 3.14 -6.55 5.91
C ILE A 77 3.42 -7.97 5.42
N ARG A 78 4.10 -8.78 6.25
CA ARG A 78 4.31 -10.20 6.01
C ARG A 78 2.99 -10.93 5.79
N ASP A 79 2.02 -10.80 6.71
CA ASP A 79 0.72 -11.49 6.65
C ASP A 79 -0.04 -11.19 5.35
N ARG A 80 0.03 -9.94 4.88
CA ARG A 80 -0.67 -9.49 3.68
C ARG A 80 -0.03 -10.03 2.39
N ILE A 81 1.29 -10.17 2.38
CA ILE A 81 2.04 -10.75 1.25
C ILE A 81 1.89 -12.26 1.24
N GLU A 82 1.99 -12.91 2.40
CA GLU A 82 1.72 -14.34 2.55
C GLU A 82 0.32 -14.67 2.03
N ARG A 83 -0.72 -13.89 2.38
CA ARG A 83 -2.06 -14.06 1.81
C ARG A 83 -2.12 -13.88 0.29
N LYS A 84 -1.38 -12.93 -0.31
CA LYS A 84 -1.36 -12.74 -1.78
C LYS A 84 -0.53 -13.82 -2.50
N MET A 85 0.41 -14.47 -1.82
CA MET A 85 1.26 -15.54 -2.34
C MET A 85 0.69 -16.95 -2.12
N MET A 86 -0.30 -17.10 -1.23
CA MET A 86 -0.99 -18.36 -1.04
C MET A 86 -1.77 -18.77 -2.31
N PRO A 87 -1.64 -20.03 -2.76
CA PRO A 87 -2.49 -20.58 -3.80
C PRO A 87 -3.97 -20.43 -3.44
N ARG A 88 -4.83 -20.08 -4.42
CA ARG A 88 -6.28 -19.86 -4.20
C ARG A 88 -6.97 -21.02 -3.47
N GLU A 89 -6.46 -22.24 -3.62
CA GLU A 89 -6.99 -23.46 -2.98
C GLU A 89 -6.72 -23.51 -1.46
N GLU A 90 -5.59 -22.98 -0.98
CA GLU A 90 -5.22 -22.95 0.45
C GLU A 90 -5.95 -21.83 1.22
N LEU A 91 -6.12 -20.67 0.58
CA LEU A 91 -6.87 -19.53 1.12
C LEU A 91 -8.32 -19.89 1.48
N GLY A 92 -8.96 -20.71 0.64
CA GLY A 92 -10.33 -21.19 0.86
C GLY A 92 -10.48 -22.18 2.03
N ARG A 93 -9.42 -22.95 2.35
CA ARG A 93 -9.38 -23.82 3.54
C ARG A 93 -9.17 -23.02 4.81
N ALA A 94 -8.20 -22.11 4.83
CA ALA A 94 -7.88 -21.28 5.99
C ALA A 94 -9.08 -20.42 6.44
N MET A 95 -9.85 -19.87 5.48
CA MET A 95 -11.05 -19.08 5.77
C MET A 95 -12.26 -19.93 6.24
N ASN A 96 -12.32 -21.22 5.90
CA ASN A 96 -13.41 -22.11 6.32
C ASN A 96 -13.16 -22.82 7.64
N SER A 97 -11.90 -22.94 8.09
CA SER A 97 -11.55 -23.59 9.37
C SER A 97 -11.80 -22.74 10.61
N GLY A 98 -12.11 -21.44 10.47
CA GLY A 98 -12.43 -20.53 11.58
C GLY A 98 -13.92 -20.41 11.92
N ARG A 99 -14.79 -21.20 11.28
CA ARG A 99 -16.24 -21.18 11.48
C ARG A 99 -16.69 -22.48 12.16
N ARG A 100 -16.31 -22.67 13.42
CA ARG A 100 -16.90 -23.66 14.33
C ARG A 100 -17.01 -23.09 15.73
#